data_AF-A0A939SL49-F1
#
_entry.id   AF-A0A939SL49-F1
#
_cell.length_a   1.000
_cell.length_b   1.000
_cell.length_c   1.000
_cell.angle_alpha   90.00
_cell.angle_beta   90.00
_cell.angle_gamma   90.00
#
_symmetry.space_group_name_H-M   'P 1'
#
loop_
_entity.id
_entity.type
_entity.pdbx_description
1 polymer ?
#
loop_
_entity_poly.entity_id
_entity_poly.type
_entity_poly.pdbx_seq_one_letter_code
_entity_poly.pdbx_strand_id
1 'polypeptide(L)'
;MMRGDIVIFRAPAFPSFIYVKRIIGLAGDTVTYTDDKSVQINGRMIGQLNLHNDHTSTYQALQERNAQQYEYVIDNRKPFVKPIYTQWVIPDGYVFVLGDNRDHSWDSRFLKMRLELHGICEGLLKEL
;
A
#
# COMPACT_ATOMS: atom_id res chain seq x y z
N MET A 1 5.78 13.07 4.05
CA MET A 1 4.81 11.97 3.78
C MET A 1 4.34 11.31 5.07
N MET A 2 3.08 10.87 5.12
CA MET A 2 2.44 10.16 6.24
C MET A 2 1.73 8.88 5.77
N ARG A 3 1.40 7.95 6.68
CA ARG A 3 0.64 6.74 6.30
C ARG A 3 -0.74 7.12 5.76
N GLY A 4 -1.14 6.45 4.69
CA GLY A 4 -2.37 6.74 3.97
C GLY A 4 -2.24 7.83 2.90
N ASP A 5 -1.15 8.62 2.86
CA ASP A 5 -0.92 9.56 1.75
C ASP A 5 -0.77 8.78 0.41
N ILE A 6 -1.23 9.39 -0.68
CA ILE A 6 -1.02 8.88 -2.05
C ILE A 6 0.25 9.52 -2.62
N VAL A 7 1.09 8.69 -3.22
CA VAL A 7 2.32 9.10 -3.90
C VAL A 7 2.26 8.76 -5.37
N ILE A 8 2.82 9.66 -6.17
CA ILE A 8 2.91 9.55 -7.63
C ILE A 8 4.37 9.66 -8.02
N PHE A 9 4.88 8.67 -8.75
CA PHE A 9 6.29 8.61 -9.14
C PHE A 9 6.46 7.86 -10.47
N ARG A 10 7.58 8.09 -11.16
CA ARG A 10 7.92 7.34 -12.38
C ARG A 10 8.41 5.95 -12.01
N ALA A 11 7.92 4.93 -12.71
CA ALA A 11 8.32 3.55 -12.45
C ALA A 11 9.84 3.38 -12.66
N PRO A 12 10.60 2.86 -11.67
CA PRO A 12 12.06 2.80 -11.77
C PRO A 12 12.58 2.01 -12.98
N ALA A 13 11.94 0.89 -13.29
CA ALA A 13 12.31 0.05 -14.44
C ALA A 13 11.81 0.60 -15.78
N PHE A 14 10.76 1.45 -15.77
CA PHE A 14 10.14 1.97 -16.98
C PHE A 14 9.70 3.43 -16.77
N PRO A 15 10.62 4.42 -16.85
CA PRO A 15 10.35 5.80 -16.44
C PRO A 15 9.23 6.53 -17.21
N SER A 16 8.84 6.01 -18.38
CA SER A 16 7.68 6.50 -19.14
C SER A 16 6.34 6.17 -18.49
N PHE A 17 6.31 5.24 -17.53
CA PHE A 17 5.12 4.88 -16.76
C PHE A 17 5.09 5.62 -15.44
N ILE A 18 3.91 6.10 -15.07
CA ILE A 18 3.63 6.70 -13.76
C ILE A 18 2.94 5.67 -12.89
N TYR A 19 3.44 5.51 -11.66
CA TYR A 19 2.81 4.72 -10.62
C TYR A 19 2.11 5.64 -9.62
N VAL A 20 0.88 5.28 -9.27
CA VAL A 20 0.11 5.87 -8.18
C VAL A 20 -0.01 4.79 -7.11
N LYS A 21 0.50 5.05 -5.91
CA LYS A 21 0.47 4.09 -4.79
C LYS A 21 0.14 4.81 -3.50
N ARG A 22 -0.33 4.07 -2.50
CA ARG A 22 -0.59 4.58 -1.16
C ARG A 22 0.55 4.18 -0.23
N ILE A 23 0.99 5.10 0.61
CA ILE A 23 1.97 4.83 1.66
C ILE A 23 1.31 4.05 2.78
N ILE A 24 1.93 2.95 3.16
CA ILE A 24 1.43 2.02 4.17
C ILE A 24 2.39 1.94 5.35
N GLY A 25 3.69 1.79 5.08
CA GLY A 25 4.73 1.73 6.11
C GLY A 25 5.79 2.82 5.92
N LEU A 26 6.29 3.35 7.02
CA LEU A 26 7.36 4.35 7.09
C LEU A 26 8.64 3.72 7.63
N ALA A 27 9.77 4.45 7.52
CA ALA A 27 11.03 4.04 8.11
C ALA A 27 10.88 3.63 9.59
N GLY A 28 11.51 2.51 9.96
CA GLY A 28 11.42 1.88 11.27
C GLY A 28 10.24 0.92 11.45
N ASP A 29 9.22 0.96 10.58
CA ASP A 29 8.07 0.07 10.71
C ASP A 29 8.41 -1.39 10.42
N THR A 30 7.76 -2.28 11.15
CA THR A 30 7.49 -3.65 10.72
C THR A 30 6.11 -3.71 10.08
N VAL A 31 6.06 -3.87 8.76
CA VAL A 31 4.82 -4.07 7.99
C VAL A 31 4.56 -5.56 7.85
N THR A 32 3.37 -6.01 8.22
CA THR A 32 2.90 -7.39 7.98
C THR A 32 1.68 -7.36 7.07
N TYR A 33 1.73 -8.10 5.96
CA TYR A 33 0.59 -8.36 5.08
C TYR A 33 0.04 -9.76 5.37
N THR A 34 -1.22 -9.84 5.79
CA THR A 34 -1.83 -11.05 6.31
C THR A 34 -2.52 -11.87 5.22
N ASP A 35 -2.89 -13.11 5.54
CA ASP A 35 -3.48 -14.05 4.58
C ASP A 35 -4.90 -13.65 4.12
N ASP A 36 -5.59 -12.85 4.92
CA ASP A 36 -6.88 -12.23 4.60
C ASP A 36 -6.75 -10.89 3.84
N LYS A 37 -5.55 -10.58 3.33
CA LYS A 37 -5.24 -9.33 2.60
C LYS A 37 -5.32 -8.06 3.46
N SER A 38 -5.28 -8.20 4.78
CA SER A 38 -5.19 -7.09 5.73
C SER A 38 -3.73 -6.65 5.98
N VAL A 39 -3.55 -5.54 6.70
CA VAL A 39 -2.23 -4.93 6.96
C VAL A 39 -2.08 -4.59 8.43
N GLN A 40 -0.95 -5.01 9.01
CA GLN A 40 -0.51 -4.60 10.34
C GLN A 40 0.77 -3.78 10.26
N ILE A 41 0.87 -2.77 11.13
CA ILE A 41 2.07 -1.98 11.38
C ILE A 41 2.48 -2.17 12.82
N ASN A 42 3.70 -2.64 13.06
CA ASN A 42 4.24 -2.92 14.38
C ASN A 42 3.31 -3.82 15.22
N GLY A 43 2.72 -4.83 14.58
CA GLY A 43 1.79 -5.78 15.20
C GLY A 43 0.36 -5.28 15.39
N ARG A 44 0.05 -4.02 15.02
CA ARG A 44 -1.29 -3.44 15.14
C ARG A 44 -1.97 -3.36 13.78
N MET A 45 -3.20 -3.86 13.69
CA MET A 45 -4.03 -3.70 12.50
C MET A 45 -4.33 -2.21 12.25
N ILE A 46 -4.13 -1.74 11.02
CA ILE A 46 -4.35 -0.31 10.66
C ILE A 46 -5.65 -0.05 9.90
N GLY A 47 -6.45 -1.10 9.67
CA GLY A 47 -7.71 -1.01 8.97
C GLY A 47 -8.60 -2.22 9.24
N GLN A 48 -9.77 -2.21 8.64
CA GLN A 48 -10.80 -3.21 8.84
C GLN A 48 -11.19 -3.80 7.49
N LEU A 49 -11.18 -5.12 7.41
CA LEU A 49 -11.73 -5.87 6.30
C LEU A 49 -13.22 -6.14 6.56
N ASN A 50 -14.07 -5.71 5.64
CA ASN A 50 -15.51 -5.93 5.67
C ASN A 50 -15.91 -6.84 4.50
N LEU A 51 -16.45 -8.02 4.81
CA LEU A 51 -17.02 -8.92 3.81
C LEU A 51 -18.42 -8.42 3.44
N HIS A 52 -18.66 -8.15 2.15
CA HIS A 52 -20.00 -7.84 1.65
C HIS A 52 -20.74 -9.11 1.22
N ASN A 53 -20.03 -10.01 0.55
CA ASN A 53 -20.47 -11.33 0.14
C ASN A 53 -19.25 -12.19 -0.20
N ASP A 54 -19.48 -13.41 -0.69
CA ASP A 54 -18.42 -14.37 -1.04
C ASP A 54 -17.47 -13.87 -2.15
N HIS A 55 -17.87 -12.86 -2.92
CA HIS A 55 -17.13 -12.36 -4.07
C HIS A 55 -16.40 -11.05 -3.81
N THR A 56 -16.84 -10.26 -2.83
CA THR A 56 -16.35 -8.90 -2.63
C THR A 56 -16.16 -8.57 -1.17
N SER A 57 -15.01 -7.99 -0.85
CA SER A 57 -14.73 -7.33 0.43
C SER A 57 -14.29 -5.90 0.21
N THR A 58 -14.43 -5.07 1.23
CA THR A 58 -13.81 -3.74 1.30
C THR A 58 -12.80 -3.72 2.43
N TYR A 59 -11.71 -3.01 2.23
CA TYR A 59 -10.80 -2.67 3.31
C TYR A 59 -10.84 -1.17 3.55
N GLN A 60 -11.12 -0.80 4.79
CA GLN A 60 -11.23 0.59 5.23
C GLN A 60 -10.11 0.90 6.22
N ALA A 61 -9.47 2.06 6.06
CA ALA A 61 -8.45 2.54 6.99
C ALA A 61 -8.45 4.07 7.02
N LEU A 62 -7.72 4.65 7.98
CA LEU A 62 -7.63 6.09 8.16
C LEU A 62 -6.25 6.60 7.72
N GLN A 63 -6.23 7.74 7.05
CA GLN A 63 -5.00 8.50 6.84
C GLN A 63 -4.52 9.08 8.17
N GLU A 64 -3.21 9.01 8.40
CA GLU A 64 -2.60 9.53 9.63
C GLU A 64 -2.68 11.06 9.71
N ARG A 65 -2.64 11.75 8.55
CA ARG A 65 -2.61 13.21 8.45
C ARG A 65 -3.83 13.91 9.03
N ASN A 66 -5.02 13.39 8.75
CA ASN A 66 -6.28 14.08 8.98
C ASN A 66 -7.41 13.13 9.39
N ALA A 67 -7.10 11.86 9.69
CA ALA A 67 -8.08 10.81 9.97
C ALA A 67 -9.12 10.61 8.84
N GLN A 68 -8.82 11.04 7.60
CA GLN A 68 -9.70 10.78 6.47
C GLN A 68 -9.72 9.29 6.16
N GLN A 69 -10.92 8.72 6.09
CA GLN A 69 -11.09 7.34 5.67
C GLN A 69 -10.73 7.18 4.19
N TYR A 70 -10.00 6.11 3.88
CA TYR A 70 -9.86 5.58 2.54
C TYR A 70 -10.34 4.13 2.51
N GLU A 71 -10.85 3.72 1.36
CA GLU A 71 -11.37 2.38 1.12
C GLU A 71 -10.84 1.86 -0.21
N TYR A 72 -10.60 0.56 -0.28
CA TYR A 72 -10.43 -0.14 -1.55
C TYR A 72 -11.18 -1.47 -1.55
N VAL A 73 -11.62 -1.86 -2.75
CA VAL A 73 -12.37 -3.09 -3.00
C VAL A 73 -11.41 -4.24 -3.27
N ILE A 74 -11.74 -5.39 -2.71
CA ILE A 74 -11.03 -6.66 -2.89
C ILE A 74 -11.96 -7.62 -3.62
N ASP A 75 -11.49 -8.18 -4.73
CA ASP A 75 -12.18 -9.23 -5.48
C ASP A 75 -11.76 -10.60 -4.94
N ASN A 76 -12.69 -11.27 -4.26
CA ASN A 76 -12.48 -12.59 -3.66
C ASN A 76 -12.70 -13.74 -4.65
N ARG A 77 -13.19 -13.46 -5.86
CA ARG A 77 -13.39 -14.49 -6.89
C ARG A 77 -12.07 -15.01 -7.46
N LYS A 78 -11.00 -14.23 -7.32
CA LYS A 78 -9.67 -14.60 -7.80
C LYS A 78 -8.86 -15.25 -6.68
N PRO A 79 -8.14 -16.36 -6.96
CA PRO A 79 -7.19 -16.92 -6.01
C PRO A 79 -6.22 -15.84 -5.55
N PHE A 80 -6.10 -15.66 -4.24
CA PHE A 80 -5.16 -14.72 -3.67
C PHE A 80 -3.73 -15.20 -3.97
N VAL A 81 -2.99 -14.40 -4.74
CA VAL A 81 -1.56 -14.63 -4.97
C VAL A 81 -0.79 -14.07 -3.78
N LYS A 82 -0.46 -14.97 -2.84
CA LYS A 82 0.31 -14.60 -1.65
C LYS A 82 1.74 -14.20 -2.04
N PRO A 83 2.25 -13.05 -1.55
CA PRO A 83 3.64 -12.68 -1.75
C PRO A 83 4.57 -13.68 -1.05
N ILE A 84 5.79 -13.84 -1.57
CA ILE A 84 6.81 -14.76 -1.02
C ILE A 84 7.14 -14.41 0.43
N TYR A 85 7.22 -13.11 0.70
CA TYR A 85 7.36 -12.56 2.05
C TYR A 85 6.04 -11.95 2.49
N THR A 86 5.74 -12.05 3.78
CA THR A 86 4.56 -11.44 4.40
C THR A 86 4.93 -10.35 5.40
N GLN A 87 6.21 -10.14 5.68
CA GLN A 87 6.69 -9.17 6.66
C GLN A 87 7.93 -8.43 6.13
N TRP A 88 7.99 -7.12 6.40
CA TRP A 88 9.09 -6.25 6.00
C TRP A 88 9.42 -5.26 7.11
N VAL A 89 10.72 -5.13 7.43
CA VAL A 89 11.25 -4.00 8.20
C VAL A 89 11.69 -2.91 7.24
N ILE A 90 11.18 -1.69 7.43
CA ILE A 90 11.39 -0.59 6.49
C ILE A 90 12.62 0.23 6.94
N PRO A 91 13.69 0.30 6.13
CA PRO A 91 14.88 1.07 6.49
C PRO A 91 14.66 2.58 6.36
N ASP A 92 15.55 3.34 6.99
CA ASP A 92 15.62 4.80 6.84
C ASP A 92 15.77 5.21 5.38
N GLY A 93 15.05 6.26 4.98
CA GLY A 93 15.07 6.73 3.60
C GLY A 93 14.12 6.00 2.65
N TYR A 94 13.27 5.09 3.16
CA TYR A 94 12.33 4.31 2.36
C TYR A 94 10.91 4.31 2.92
N VAL A 95 9.96 4.01 2.04
CA VAL A 95 8.55 3.74 2.40
C VAL A 95 8.07 2.42 1.78
N PHE A 96 7.11 1.79 2.43
CA PHE A 96 6.37 0.65 1.89
C PHE A 96 5.05 1.14 1.31
N VAL A 97 4.79 0.83 0.04
CA VAL A 97 3.58 1.30 -0.65
C VAL A 97 2.78 0.13 -1.21
N LEU A 98 1.47 0.29 -1.25
CA LEU A 98 0.54 -0.64 -1.90
C LEU A 98 -0.33 0.11 -2.91
N GLY A 99 -0.72 -0.56 -3.98
CA GLY A 99 -1.80 -0.06 -4.84
C GLY A 99 -3.15 -0.42 -4.24
N ASP A 100 -4.15 0.46 -4.37
CA ASP A 100 -5.49 0.20 -3.86
C ASP A 100 -6.17 -0.96 -4.63
N ASN A 101 -5.85 -1.14 -5.92
CA ASN A 101 -6.22 -2.35 -6.67
C ASN A 101 -5.26 -3.52 -6.32
N ARG A 102 -5.42 -4.07 -5.11
CA ARG A 102 -4.43 -4.96 -4.46
C ARG A 102 -4.08 -6.19 -5.26
N ASP A 103 -5.03 -6.84 -5.91
CA ASP A 103 -4.76 -8.07 -6.67
C ASP A 103 -4.15 -7.79 -8.06
N HIS A 104 -4.13 -6.52 -8.49
CA HIS A 104 -3.63 -6.07 -9.79
C HIS A 104 -2.53 -5.01 -9.70
N SER A 105 -1.85 -4.93 -8.55
CA SER A 105 -0.84 -3.91 -8.30
C SER A 105 0.55 -4.53 -8.18
N TRP A 106 1.45 -4.12 -9.08
CA TRP A 106 2.88 -4.23 -8.88
C TRP A 106 3.33 -3.16 -7.87
N ASP A 107 3.63 -3.58 -6.64
CA ASP A 107 3.99 -2.72 -5.52
C ASP A 107 5.04 -3.40 -4.60
N SER A 108 5.26 -2.84 -3.40
CA SER A 108 6.32 -3.27 -2.48
C SER A 108 6.22 -4.74 -2.05
N ARG A 109 5.09 -5.44 -2.28
CA ARG A 109 4.96 -6.88 -2.02
C ARG A 109 5.74 -7.76 -3.02
N PHE A 110 5.85 -7.32 -4.27
CA PHE A 110 6.35 -8.14 -5.37
C PHE A 110 7.67 -7.62 -5.94
N LEU A 111 7.84 -6.31 -5.91
CA LEU A 111 9.07 -5.67 -6.34
C LEU A 111 10.03 -5.69 -5.15
N LYS A 112 11.32 -5.98 -5.38
CA LYS A 112 12.40 -5.57 -4.45
C LYS A 112 12.49 -4.02 -4.32
N MET A 113 11.47 -3.28 -4.74
CA MET A 113 11.33 -1.84 -4.52
C MET A 113 11.06 -1.60 -3.04
N ARG A 114 12.16 -1.38 -2.33
CA ARG A 114 12.16 -0.32 -1.33
C ARG A 114 12.20 0.99 -2.13
N LEU A 115 11.13 1.79 -2.07
CA LEU A 115 11.10 3.09 -2.76
C LEU A 115 11.96 4.08 -1.99
N GLU A 116 13.07 4.50 -2.57
CA GLU A 116 13.88 5.59 -2.02
C GLU A 116 13.08 6.90 -2.08
N LEU A 117 13.04 7.62 -0.96
CA LEU A 117 12.35 8.91 -0.83
C LEU A 117 12.72 9.91 -1.94
N HIS A 118 13.97 9.86 -2.44
CA HIS A 118 14.49 10.74 -3.48
C HIS A 118 13.79 10.60 -4.84
N GLY A 119 13.07 9.49 -5.09
CA GLY A 119 12.31 9.26 -6.33
C GLY A 119 10.83 9.64 -6.24
N ILE A 120 10.34 10.11 -5.08
CA ILE A 120 8.92 10.37 -4.85
C ILE A 120 8.63 11.87 -4.94
N CYS A 121 7.83 12.27 -5.93
CA CYS A 121 7.28 13.62 -5.96
C CYS A 121 6.06 13.71 -5.03
N GLU A 122 6.16 14.48 -3.95
CA GLU A 122 5.01 14.77 -3.05
C GLU A 122 3.94 15.69 -3.70
N GLY A 123 4.18 16.21 -4.91
CA GLY A 123 3.54 17.43 -5.40
C GLY A 123 2.32 17.33 -6.33
N LEU A 124 1.87 16.15 -6.76
CA LEU A 124 0.84 16.10 -7.84
C LEU A 124 -0.63 16.06 -7.37
N LEU A 125 -0.91 16.25 -6.08
CA LEU A 125 -2.28 16.20 -5.52
C LEU A 125 -2.98 17.57 -5.44
N LYS A 126 -2.35 18.65 -5.94
CA LYS A 126 -2.98 19.99 -5.97
C LYS A 126 -3.69 20.33 -7.28
N GLU A 127 -3.70 19.43 -8.28
CA GLU A 127 -4.25 19.73 -9.62
C GLU A 127 -5.16 18.63 -10.19
N LEU A 128 -5.90 17.89 -9.35
CA LEU A 128 -7.04 17.06 -9.79
C LEU A 128 -8.28 17.34 -8.97
#